data_AF-A0A7X5KS80-F1
#
_entry.id   AF-A0A7X5KS80-F1
#
_cell.length_a   1.000
_cell.length_b   1.000
_cell.length_c   1.000
_cell.angle_alpha   90.00
_cell.angle_beta   90.00
_cell.angle_gamma   90.00
#
_symmetry.space_group_name_H-M   'P 1'
#
loop_
_entity.id
_entity.type
_entity.pdbx_description
1 polymer ?
#
loop_
_entity_poly.entity_id
_entity_poly.type
_entity_poly.pdbx_seq_one_letter_code
_entity_poly.pdbx_strand_id
1 'polypeptide(L)' 'MEKKVKYSSQIKNLRTNYVRFPLDLKPDVLQQFKEVCEKRGTKPTTEIKRFIREFCEEEK' A
#
# COMPACT_ATOMS: atom_id res chain seq x y z
N MET A 1 0.20 -15.48 27.62
CA MET A 1 -0.56 -15.79 26.39
C MET A 1 -1.58 -14.67 26.05
N GLU A 2 -1.27 -13.39 26.31
CA GLU A 2 -2.26 -12.29 26.23
C GLU A 2 -2.13 -11.36 25.01
N LYS A 3 -0.99 -11.34 24.31
CA LYS A 3 -0.78 -10.41 23.19
C LYS A 3 -1.58 -10.74 21.91
N LYS A 4 -2.12 -11.97 21.78
CA LYS A 4 -2.84 -12.42 20.57
C LYS A 4 -4.23 -11.78 20.41
N VAL A 5 -4.91 -11.44 21.52
CA VAL A 5 -6.30 -10.94 21.47
C VAL A 5 -6.35 -9.49 20.96
N LYS A 6 -5.39 -8.65 21.34
CA LYS A 6 -5.39 -7.20 21.04
C LYS A 6 -5.25 -6.87 19.54
N TYR A 7 -4.62 -7.75 18.76
CA TYR A 7 -4.45 -7.59 17.31
C TYR A 7 -5.53 -8.29 16.48
N SER A 8 -6.39 -9.11 17.09
CA SER A 8 -7.37 -9.93 16.37
C SER A 8 -8.42 -9.11 15.63
N SER A 9 -8.88 -8.01 16.24
CA SER A 9 -9.84 -7.07 15.64
C SER A 9 -9.23 -6.29 14.48
N GLN A 10 -7.99 -5.79 14.63
CA GLN A 10 -7.27 -5.12 13.54
C GLN A 10 -7.02 -6.05 12.36
N ILE A 11 -6.60 -7.30 12.61
CA ILE A 11 -6.38 -8.30 11.58
C ILE A 11 -7.69 -8.64 10.86
N LYS A 12 -8.80 -8.81 11.61
CA LYS A 12 -10.12 -9.08 11.04
C LYS A 12 -10.57 -7.92 10.14
N ASN A 13 -10.45 -6.68 10.62
CA ASN A 13 -10.80 -5.49 9.84
C ASN A 13 -9.97 -5.38 8.54
N LEU A 14 -8.65 -5.64 8.62
CA LEU A 14 -7.78 -5.64 7.46
C LEU A 14 -8.20 -6.69 6.42
N ARG A 15 -8.56 -7.90 6.85
CA ARG A 15 -9.00 -8.98 5.96
C ARG A 15 -10.38 -8.74 5.34
N THR A 16 -11.28 -8.04 6.03
CA THR A 16 -12.64 -7.78 5.55
C THR A 16 -12.68 -6.62 4.56
N ASN A 17 -11.88 -5.56 4.77
CA ASN A 17 -12.01 -4.31 4.00
C ASN A 17 -10.94 -4.10 2.93
N TYR A 18 -9.87 -4.89 2.94
CA TYR A 18 -8.77 -4.72 1.99
C TYR A 18 -8.51 -6.00 1.21
N VAL A 19 -8.50 -5.87 -0.12
CA VAL A 19 -8.08 -6.92 -1.04
C VAL A 19 -6.61 -6.71 -1.43
N ARG A 20 -5.91 -7.81 -1.75
CA ARG A 20 -4.54 -7.74 -2.28
C ARG A 20 -4.58 -7.42 -3.76
N PHE A 21 -3.74 -6.49 -4.19
CA PHE A 21 -3.47 -6.21 -5.59
C PHE A 21 -2.12 -6.84 -5.96
N PRO A 22 -2.09 -7.94 -6.74
CA PRO A 22 -0.83 -8.51 -7.20
C PRO A 22 -0.20 -7.56 -8.23
N LEU A 23 1.02 -7.11 -7.96
CA LEU A 23 1.78 -6.23 -8.86
C LEU A 23 3.25 -6.65 -8.83
N ASP A 24 3.74 -7.06 -9.99
CA ASP A 24 5.15 -7.36 -10.19
C ASP A 24 5.87 -6.13 -10.76
N LEU A 25 6.97 -5.74 -10.13
CA LEU A 25 7.83 -4.64 -10.57
C LEU A 25 9.23 -5.18 -10.81
N LYS A 26 9.88 -4.69 -11.87
CA LYS A 26 11.30 -4.95 -12.07
C LYS A 26 12.10 -4.39 -10.89
N PRO A 27 13.18 -5.06 -10.43
CA PRO A 27 13.95 -4.63 -9.26
C PRO A 27 14.47 -3.20 -9.36
N ASP A 28 14.95 -2.80 -10.55
CA ASP A 28 15.44 -1.45 -10.84
C ASP A 28 14.33 -0.40 -10.72
N VAL A 29 13.15 -0.67 -11.27
CA VAL A 29 11.98 0.22 -11.18
C VAL A 29 11.52 0.37 -9.73
N LEU A 30 11.46 -0.74 -8.97
CA LEU A 30 11.08 -0.71 -7.56
C LEU A 30 12.08 0.11 -6.72
N GLN A 31 13.37 -0.03 -7.00
CA GLN A 31 14.42 0.71 -6.31
C GLN A 31 14.30 2.21 -6.58
N GLN A 32 14.16 2.61 -7.84
CA GLN A 32 13.95 4.01 -8.22
C GLN A 32 12.69 4.59 -7.58
N PHE A 33 11.58 3.84 -7.58
CA PHE A 33 10.33 4.30 -6.96
C PHE A 33 10.50 4.55 -5.46
N LYS A 34 11.20 3.67 -4.75
CA LYS A 34 11.50 3.86 -3.32
C LYS A 34 12.34 5.10 -3.06
N GLU A 35 13.38 5.33 -3.85
CA GLU A 35 14.25 6.51 -3.72
C GLU A 35 13.49 7.82 -3.96
N VAL A 36 12.59 7.84 -4.94
CA VAL A 36 11.73 9.00 -5.19
C VAL A 36 10.77 9.24 -4.02
N CYS A 37 10.17 8.19 -3.48
CA CYS A 37 9.30 8.30 -2.30
C CYS A 37 10.07 8.84 -1.09
N GLU A 38 11.28 8.35 -0.86
CA GLU A 38 12.14 8.80 0.24
C GLU A 38 12.52 10.29 0.10
N LYS A 39 12.95 10.71 -1.10
CA LYS A 39 13.24 12.12 -1.40
C LYS A 39 12.04 13.04 -1.17
N ARG A 40 10.83 12.53 -1.35
CA ARG A 40 9.57 13.25 -1.13
C ARG A 40 9.03 13.12 0.30
N GLY A 41 9.67 12.33 1.16
CA GLY A 41 9.20 12.05 2.51
C GLY A 41 7.91 11.22 2.56
N THR A 42 7.61 10.45 1.51
CA THR A 42 6.40 9.62 1.40
C THR A 42 6.72 8.13 1.41
N LYS A 43 5.68 7.29 1.50
CA LYS A 43 5.82 5.83 1.48
C LYS A 43 5.35 5.30 0.12
N PRO A 44 6.04 4.29 -0.46
CA PRO A 44 5.62 3.65 -1.71
C PRO A 44 4.15 3.23 -1.74
N THR A 45 3.65 2.68 -0.62
CA THR A 45 2.25 2.25 -0.50
C THR A 45 1.26 3.41 -0.46
N THR A 46 1.66 4.59 0.03
CA THR A 46 0.83 5.80 0.00
C THR A 46 0.73 6.33 -1.42
N GLU A 47 1.85 6.42 -2.13
CA GLU A 47 1.88 6.91 -3.52
C GLU A 47 1.13 5.97 -4.46
N ILE A 48 1.26 4.65 -4.33
CA ILE A 48 0.48 3.70 -5.15
C ILE A 48 -1.03 3.86 -4.90
N LYS A 49 -1.46 4.01 -3.63
CA LYS A 49 -2.87 4.23 -3.30
C LYS A 49 -3.39 5.57 -3.82
N ARG A 50 -2.54 6.59 -3.83
CA ARG A 50 -2.86 7.91 -4.40
C ARG A 50 -3.03 7.79 -5.91
N PHE A 51 -2.04 7.22 -6.59
CA PHE A 51 -2.07 6.99 -8.03
C PHE A 51 -3.32 6.22 -8.47
N ILE A 52 -3.64 5.08 -7.84
CA ILE A 52 -4.84 4.30 -8.20
C ILE A 52 -6.12 5.13 -8.06
N ARG A 53 -6.22 5.96 -7.00
CA ARG A 53 -7.40 6.79 -6.78
C ARG A 53 -7.53 7.88 -7.85
N GLU A 54 -6.47 8.64 -8.06
CA GLU A 54 -6.42 9.73 -9.04
C GLU A 54 -6.69 9.19 -10.45
N PHE A 55 -6.04 8.08 -10.83
CA PHE A 55 -6.27 7.39 -12.11
C PHE A 55 -7.74 6.97 -12.31
N CYS A 56 -8.41 6.51 -11.25
CA CYS A 56 -9.84 6.16 -11.32
C CYS A 56 -10.79 7.37 -11.29
N GLU A 57 -10.33 8.53 -10.80
CA GLU A 57 -11.11 9.78 -10.80
C GLU A 57 -11.01 10.49 -12.15
N GLU A 58 -9.87 10.39 -12.84
CA GLU A 58 -9.66 10.96 -14.17
C GLU A 58 -10.52 10.28 -15.26
N GLU A 59 -10.80 8.99 -15.10
CA GLU A 59 -11.59 8.19 -16.07
C GLU A 59 -13.12 8.18 -15.79
N LYS A 60 -13.59 9.01 -14.84
CA LYS A 60 -15.01 9.14 -14.50
C LYS A 60 -15.63 10.40 -15.08
#